data_AF-A0A1B8Y6L3-F1
#
_entry.id   AF-A0A1B8Y6L3-F1
#
_cell.length_a   1.000
_cell.length_b   1.000
_cell.length_c   1.000
_cell.angle_alpha   90.00
_cell.angle_beta   90.00
_cell.angle_gamma   90.00
#
_symmetry.space_group_name_H-M   'P 1'
#
loop_
_entity.id
_entity.type
_entity.pdbx_description
1 polymer ?
#
loop_
_entity_poly.entity_id
_entity_poly.type
_entity_poly.pdbx_seq_one_letter_code
_entity_poly.pdbx_strand_id
1 'polypeptide(L)'
;MASLDRVKVLVLGDSGIILVHDLTNKKSSQNLYRWSLEALNRDLQPTGVLVTNGDYDREQFADNQIPLLVIGTKLDQIPEAKRSEVLTRTAFLAEDFNAEEINLDCTNTRCLAAGSSNAVKLSRFFDKVQSTQCICYYSDHIPGFSDRKRFAGGNFKSLHYD
;
A
#
# COMPACT_ATOMS: atom_id res chain seq x y z
N MET A 1 -12.60 23.67 -19.28
CA MET A 1 -11.45 22.79 -19.54
C MET A 1 -11.17 21.99 -18.28
N ALA A 2 -11.66 20.75 -18.21
CA ALA A 2 -11.40 19.86 -17.08
C ALA A 2 -9.96 19.35 -17.20
N SER A 3 -9.06 19.84 -16.35
CA SER A 3 -7.76 19.20 -16.16
C SER A 3 -8.01 17.77 -15.73
N LEU A 4 -7.58 16.82 -16.55
CA LEU A 4 -7.64 15.41 -16.23
C LEU A 4 -6.82 15.16 -14.96
N ASP A 5 -7.50 15.05 -13.82
CA ASP A 5 -7.03 14.45 -12.55
C ASP A 5 -6.76 12.93 -12.75
N ARG A 6 -6.12 12.53 -13.86
CA ARG A 6 -5.71 11.15 -14.10
C ARG A 6 -4.44 10.86 -13.31
N VAL A 7 -4.64 10.58 -12.04
CA VAL A 7 -3.68 9.81 -11.25
C VAL A 7 -3.60 8.39 -11.82
N LYS A 8 -2.39 7.85 -11.80
CA LYS A 8 -2.07 6.50 -12.26
C LYS A 8 -1.89 5.60 -11.05
N VAL A 9 -2.94 4.93 -10.62
CA VAL A 9 -2.76 3.75 -9.75
C VAL A 9 -2.26 2.62 -10.62
N LEU A 10 -1.11 2.05 -10.28
CA LEU A 10 -0.56 0.91 -10.99
C LEU A 10 -0.67 -0.31 -10.09
N VAL A 11 -1.63 -1.18 -10.42
CA VAL A 11 -1.86 -2.44 -9.73
C VAL A 11 -0.98 -3.50 -10.40
N LEU A 12 -0.06 -4.10 -9.65
CA LEU A 12 0.78 -5.21 -10.09
C LEU A 12 0.06 -6.54 -9.81
N GLY A 13 -1.11 -6.72 -10.43
CA GLY A 13 -1.99 -7.86 -10.16
C GLY A 13 -2.33 -8.01 -8.67
N ASP A 14 -2.38 -9.24 -8.17
CA ASP A 14 -2.74 -9.56 -6.78
C ASP A 14 -1.58 -9.37 -5.80
N SER A 15 -0.45 -8.85 -6.27
CA SER A 15 0.84 -8.99 -5.59
C SER A 15 1.42 -7.68 -5.08
N GLY A 16 0.92 -6.54 -5.54
CA GLY A 16 1.38 -5.22 -5.06
C GLY A 16 0.65 -4.05 -5.70
N ILE A 17 0.64 -2.92 -5.00
CA ILE A 17 -0.02 -1.69 -5.46
C ILE A 17 0.95 -0.51 -5.38
N ILE A 18 1.06 0.24 -6.47
CA ILE A 18 1.80 1.51 -6.52
C ILE A 18 0.79 2.66 -6.63
N LEU A 19 0.78 3.51 -5.60
CA LEU A 19 -0.05 4.70 -5.49
C LEU A 19 0.75 5.93 -5.91
N VAL A 20 0.42 6.50 -7.07
CA VAL A 20 1.14 7.67 -7.59
C VAL A 20 0.34 8.93 -7.33
N HIS A 21 0.97 9.99 -6.84
CA HIS A 21 0.33 11.31 -6.74
C HIS A 21 1.24 12.43 -7.24
N ASP A 22 0.65 13.59 -7.45
CA ASP A 22 1.34 14.80 -7.87
C ASP A 22 1.62 15.67 -6.64
N LEU A 23 2.89 15.97 -6.37
CA LEU A 23 3.28 16.75 -5.20
C LEU A 23 2.78 18.20 -5.26
N THR A 24 2.49 18.72 -6.46
CA THR A 24 1.95 20.07 -6.67
C THR A 24 0.43 20.13 -6.45
N ASN A 25 -0.26 18.98 -6.49
CA ASN A 25 -1.71 18.90 -6.39
C ASN A 25 -2.15 18.19 -5.10
N LYS A 26 -2.54 18.95 -4.07
CA LYS A 26 -3.01 18.41 -2.78
C LYS A 26 -4.23 17.51 -2.89
N LYS A 27 -5.08 17.69 -3.93
CA LYS A 27 -6.26 16.85 -4.15
C LYS A 27 -5.87 15.45 -4.64
N SER A 28 -4.77 15.35 -5.40
CA SER A 28 -4.27 14.07 -5.89
C SER A 28 -3.84 13.12 -4.76
N SER A 29 -3.23 13.67 -3.69
CA SER A 29 -2.86 12.88 -2.51
C SER A 29 -4.09 12.46 -1.68
N GLN A 30 -5.10 13.31 -1.57
CA GLN A 30 -6.34 12.96 -0.85
C GLN A 30 -7.13 11.85 -1.55
N ASN A 31 -7.13 11.84 -2.88
CA ASN A 31 -7.81 10.80 -3.63
C ASN A 31 -7.14 9.41 -3.50
N LEU A 32 -5.87 9.33 -3.05
CA LEU A 32 -5.18 8.06 -2.88
C LEU A 32 -5.93 7.11 -1.96
N TYR A 33 -6.54 7.59 -0.87
CA TYR A 33 -7.26 6.72 0.04
C TYR A 33 -8.48 6.06 -0.62
N ARG A 34 -9.25 6.83 -1.41
CA ARG A 34 -10.38 6.26 -2.14
C ARG A 34 -9.89 5.21 -3.14
N TRP A 35 -8.82 5.51 -3.87
CA TRP A 35 -8.33 4.60 -4.90
C TRP A 35 -7.62 3.36 -4.33
N SER A 36 -6.96 3.47 -3.18
CA SER A 36 -6.38 2.30 -2.51
C SER A 36 -7.48 1.33 -2.10
N LEU A 37 -8.59 1.83 -1.55
CA LEU A 37 -9.75 1.02 -1.21
C LEU A 37 -10.38 0.36 -2.45
N GLU A 38 -10.54 1.11 -3.55
CA GLU A 38 -11.02 0.55 -4.82
C GLU A 38 -10.11 -0.56 -5.36
N ALA A 39 -8.79 -0.44 -5.19
CA ALA A 39 -7.83 -1.45 -5.63
C ALA A 39 -7.83 -2.70 -4.74
N LEU A 40 -7.97 -2.53 -3.43
CA LEU A 40 -7.98 -3.61 -2.44
C LEU A 40 -9.29 -4.40 -2.43
N ASN A 41 -10.42 -3.76 -2.75
CA ASN A 41 -11.75 -4.39 -2.71
C ASN A 41 -12.18 -5.06 -4.03
N ARG A 42 -11.26 -5.30 -4.99
CA ARG A 42 -11.62 -5.81 -6.33
C ARG A 42 -12.27 -7.20 -6.35
N ASP A 43 -12.05 -8.03 -5.33
CA ASP A 43 -12.58 -9.40 -5.26
C ASP A 43 -13.87 -9.54 -4.44
N LEU A 44 -14.33 -8.47 -3.79
CA LEU A 44 -15.63 -8.46 -3.13
C LEU A 44 -16.67 -8.10 -4.19
N GLN A 45 -17.57 -9.05 -4.50
CA GLN A 45 -18.83 -8.78 -5.20
C GLN A 45 -19.40 -7.43 -4.75
N PRO A 46 -19.94 -6.59 -5.64
CA PRO A 46 -20.29 -5.20 -5.35
C PRO A 46 -21.43 -5.14 -4.32
N THR A 47 -21.08 -5.30 -3.05
CA THR A 47 -22.03 -5.37 -1.95
C THR A 47 -22.21 -3.96 -1.45
N GLY A 48 -22.75 -3.08 -2.31
CA GLY A 48 -23.34 -1.80 -1.92
C GLY A 48 -22.63 -1.00 -0.83
N VAL A 49 -21.30 -1.02 -0.73
CA VAL A 49 -20.56 -0.17 0.22
C VAL A 49 -20.50 1.18 -0.43
N LEU A 50 -21.58 1.92 -0.20
CA LEU A 50 -21.63 3.36 -0.34
C LEU A 50 -20.38 3.90 0.35
N VAL A 51 -19.57 4.64 -0.40
CA VAL A 51 -18.58 5.58 0.14
C VAL A 51 -19.38 6.61 0.93
N THR A 52 -19.79 6.27 2.14
CA THR A 52 -20.17 7.25 3.14
C THR A 52 -18.86 7.83 3.64
N ASN A 53 -18.86 9.12 3.94
CA ASN A 53 -17.76 9.81 4.60
C ASN A 53 -17.58 9.29 6.04
N GLY A 54 -17.33 8.00 6.21
CA GLY A 54 -17.30 7.28 7.48
C GLY A 54 -15.93 6.64 7.65
N ASP A 55 -15.15 7.25 8.54
CA ASP A 55 -14.04 6.71 9.30
C ASP A 55 -13.01 5.87 8.54
N TYR A 56 -11.96 6.55 8.08
CA TYR A 56 -10.69 5.94 7.71
C TYR A 56 -10.19 5.06 8.86
N ASP A 57 -10.25 3.74 8.68
CA ASP A 57 -9.76 2.80 9.67
C ASP A 57 -8.34 2.35 9.30
N ARG A 58 -7.37 2.82 10.08
CA ARG A 58 -5.95 2.47 9.95
C ARG A 58 -5.73 0.95 10.11
N GLU A 59 -6.62 0.27 10.82
CA GLU A 59 -6.53 -1.18 11.06
C GLU A 59 -6.74 -2.00 9.77
N GLN A 60 -7.56 -1.52 8.82
CA GLN A 60 -7.78 -2.21 7.55
C GLN A 60 -6.51 -2.30 6.69
N PHE A 61 -5.57 -1.37 6.84
CA PHE A 61 -4.28 -1.41 6.14
C PHE A 61 -3.22 -2.19 6.91
N ALA A 62 -3.39 -2.39 8.22
CA ALA A 62 -2.47 -3.17 9.06
C ALA A 62 -2.60 -4.69 8.79
N ASP A 63 -3.81 -5.17 8.49
CA ASP A 63 -4.06 -6.59 8.16
C ASP A 63 -3.83 -6.92 6.66
N ASN A 64 -3.66 -5.91 5.81
CA ASN A 64 -3.44 -6.12 4.38
C ASN A 64 -2.02 -6.61 4.08
N GLN A 65 -1.95 -7.84 3.54
CA GLN A 65 -0.69 -8.47 3.13
C GLN A 65 -0.13 -7.95 1.80
N ILE A 66 -0.90 -7.12 1.07
CA ILE A 66 -0.51 -6.59 -0.23
C ILE A 66 0.50 -5.43 -0.02
N PRO A 67 1.75 -5.56 -0.50
CA PRO A 67 2.73 -4.50 -0.43
C PRO A 67 2.27 -3.23 -1.17
N LEU A 68 2.44 -2.08 -0.51
CA LEU A 68 2.11 -0.76 -1.03
C LEU A 68 3.36 0.10 -1.19
N LEU A 69 3.39 0.89 -2.27
CA LEU A 69 4.43 1.90 -2.53
C LEU A 69 3.76 3.22 -2.94
N VAL A 70 4.09 4.31 -2.26
CA VAL A 70 3.62 5.67 -2.60
C VAL A 70 4.69 6.40 -3.40
N ILE A 71 4.32 6.93 -4.56
CA ILE A 71 5.22 7.71 -5.42
C ILE A 71 4.70 9.14 -5.58
N GLY A 72 5.45 10.11 -5.05
CA GLY A 72 5.23 11.52 -5.28
C GLY A 72 6.00 12.00 -6.51
N THR A 73 5.28 12.53 -7.51
CA THR A 73 5.86 13.05 -8.76
C THR A 73 5.95 14.56 -8.77
N LYS A 74 6.72 15.11 -9.72
CA LYS A 74 6.93 16.55 -9.92
C LYS A 74 7.64 17.24 -8.76
N LEU A 75 8.59 16.54 -8.13
CA LEU A 75 9.38 17.10 -7.02
C LEU A 75 10.15 18.36 -7.44
N ASP A 76 10.56 18.43 -8.71
CA ASP A 76 11.21 19.57 -9.38
C ASP A 76 10.35 20.84 -9.40
N GLN A 77 9.02 20.69 -9.42
CA GLN A 77 8.07 21.81 -9.49
C GLN A 77 7.73 22.38 -8.11
N ILE A 78 8.23 21.79 -7.02
CA ILE A 78 7.97 22.25 -5.66
C ILE A 78 8.95 23.37 -5.29
N PRO A 79 8.45 24.57 -4.94
CA PRO A 79 9.31 25.66 -4.47
C PRO A 79 10.09 25.24 -3.22
N GLU A 80 11.36 25.64 -3.14
CA GLU A 80 12.26 25.31 -2.01
C GLU A 80 11.62 25.59 -0.65
N ALA A 81 11.00 26.76 -0.51
CA ALA A 81 10.35 27.21 0.72
C ALA A 81 9.21 26.28 1.20
N LYS A 82 8.58 25.54 0.29
CA LYS A 82 7.47 24.61 0.60
C LYS A 82 7.90 23.15 0.57
N ARG A 83 9.13 22.84 0.13
CA ARG A 83 9.55 21.45 -0.08
C ARG A 83 9.49 20.63 1.21
N SER A 84 9.98 21.17 2.32
CA SER A 84 9.95 20.48 3.62
C SER A 84 8.51 20.18 4.04
N GLU A 85 7.59 21.14 3.97
CA GLU A 85 6.17 20.95 4.31
C GLU A 85 5.53 19.83 3.46
N VAL A 86 5.78 19.88 2.15
CA VAL A 86 5.22 18.91 1.20
C VAL A 86 5.76 17.50 1.48
N LEU A 87 7.06 17.35 1.69
CA LEU A 87 7.68 16.04 1.98
C LEU A 87 7.22 15.46 3.31
N THR A 88 7.15 16.28 4.37
CA THR A 88 6.62 15.84 5.68
C THR A 88 5.19 15.35 5.57
N ARG A 89 4.35 16.04 4.80
CA ARG A 89 2.96 15.62 4.56
C ARG A 89 2.87 14.31 3.78
N THR A 90 3.74 14.10 2.78
CA THR A 90 3.80 12.84 2.04
C THR A 90 4.28 11.68 2.90
N ALA A 91 5.23 11.92 3.82
CA ALA A 91 5.70 10.90 4.75
C ALA A 91 4.57 10.37 5.65
N PHE A 92 3.75 11.27 6.22
CA PHE A 92 2.58 10.86 7.00
C PHE A 92 1.56 10.07 6.16
N LEU A 93 1.35 10.48 4.90
CA LEU A 93 0.46 9.76 3.99
C LEU A 93 0.96 8.33 3.72
N ALA A 94 2.27 8.15 3.55
CA ALA A 94 2.85 6.82 3.35
C ALA A 94 2.77 5.96 4.62
N GLU A 95 2.96 6.55 5.81
CA GLU A 95 2.78 5.88 7.09
C GLU A 95 1.34 5.41 7.31
N ASP A 96 0.34 6.18 6.89
CA ASP A 96 -1.07 5.79 6.96
C ASP A 96 -1.37 4.53 6.14
N PHE A 97 -0.72 4.40 4.97
CA PHE A 97 -0.81 3.22 4.12
C PHE A 97 0.15 2.09 4.53
N ASN A 98 0.96 2.29 5.57
CA ASN A 98 2.05 1.39 5.95
C ASN A 98 2.96 1.03 4.75
N ALA A 99 3.24 2.03 3.92
CA ALA A 99 3.89 1.92 2.63
C ALA A 99 5.27 2.60 2.63
N GLU A 100 6.15 2.17 1.72
CA GLU A 100 7.34 2.94 1.42
C GLU A 100 6.98 4.18 0.58
N GLU A 101 7.76 5.26 0.72
CA GLU A 101 7.62 6.45 -0.13
C GLU A 101 8.86 6.74 -0.99
N ILE A 102 8.59 7.15 -2.23
CA ILE A 102 9.59 7.68 -3.16
C ILE A 102 9.06 8.99 -3.76
N ASN A 103 9.77 10.08 -3.52
CA ASN A 103 9.49 11.37 -4.14
C ASN A 103 10.53 11.64 -5.23
N LEU A 104 10.09 11.85 -6.47
CA LEU A 104 10.99 11.95 -7.63
C LEU A 104 10.52 12.96 -8.69
N ASP A 105 11.47 13.34 -9.53
CA ASP A 105 11.24 14.04 -10.79
C ASP A 105 11.30 13.01 -11.93
N CYS A 106 10.17 12.82 -12.62
CA CYS A 106 10.06 11.85 -13.72
C CYS A 106 10.84 12.25 -14.97
N THR A 107 11.25 13.51 -15.09
CA THR A 107 12.03 14.02 -16.23
C THR A 107 13.53 13.76 -16.04
N ASN A 108 13.95 13.50 -14.81
CA ASN A 108 15.34 13.23 -14.46
C ASN A 108 15.59 11.73 -14.28
N THR A 109 16.27 11.13 -15.26
CA THR A 109 16.62 9.70 -15.25
C THR A 109 17.54 9.29 -14.10
N ARG A 110 18.23 10.25 -13.46
CA ARG A 110 19.09 9.97 -12.29
C ARG A 110 18.30 9.66 -11.03
N CYS A 111 17.02 10.05 -10.95
CA CYS A 111 16.19 9.82 -9.77
C CYS A 111 15.91 8.33 -9.50
N LEU A 112 16.10 7.46 -10.48
CA LEU A 112 15.99 5.99 -10.37
C LEU A 112 17.25 5.28 -10.87
N ALA A 113 18.39 5.97 -10.93
CA ALA A 113 19.65 5.35 -11.35
C ALA A 113 20.05 4.23 -10.39
N ALA A 114 20.71 3.20 -10.93
CA ALA A 114 21.25 2.10 -10.13
C ALA A 114 22.17 2.64 -9.03
N GLY A 115 22.00 2.12 -7.81
CA GLY A 115 22.73 2.59 -6.63
C GLY A 115 22.16 3.85 -5.95
N SER A 116 21.15 4.50 -6.52
CA SER A 116 20.42 5.57 -5.81
C SER A 116 19.53 5.00 -4.71
N SER A 117 19.29 5.79 -3.66
CA SER A 117 18.40 5.38 -2.55
C SER A 117 16.99 5.03 -3.03
N ASN A 118 16.49 5.75 -4.05
CA ASN A 118 15.18 5.49 -4.65
C ASN A 118 15.15 4.14 -5.37
N ALA A 119 16.21 3.78 -6.11
CA ALA A 119 16.31 2.48 -6.75
C ALA A 119 16.36 1.35 -5.70
N VAL A 120 17.06 1.54 -4.58
CA VAL A 120 17.11 0.56 -3.48
C VAL A 120 15.72 0.35 -2.84
N LYS A 121 14.98 1.43 -2.57
CA LYS A 121 13.59 1.34 -2.07
C LYS A 121 12.69 0.60 -3.05
N LEU A 122 12.79 0.95 -4.34
CA LEU A 122 12.02 0.31 -5.39
C LEU A 122 12.33 -1.20 -5.48
N SER A 123 13.60 -1.60 -5.39
CA SER A 123 14.00 -3.01 -5.33
C SER A 123 13.40 -3.73 -4.12
N ARG A 124 13.47 -3.14 -2.92
CA ARG A 124 12.88 -3.73 -1.70
C ARG A 124 11.37 -3.93 -1.82
N PHE A 125 10.68 -2.97 -2.43
CA PHE A 125 9.26 -3.10 -2.71
C PHE A 125 9.00 -4.33 -3.61
N PHE A 126 9.74 -4.48 -4.71
CA PHE A 126 9.58 -5.65 -5.58
C PHE A 126 9.98 -6.97 -4.90
N ASP A 127 10.99 -6.97 -4.04
CA ASP A 127 11.37 -8.15 -3.24
C ASP A 127 10.22 -8.55 -2.30
N LYS A 128 9.53 -7.57 -1.70
CA LYS A 128 8.35 -7.79 -0.85
C LYS A 128 7.16 -8.33 -1.65
N VAL A 129 6.89 -7.76 -2.83
CA VAL A 129 5.86 -8.24 -3.79
C VAL A 129 6.11 -9.70 -4.19
N GLN A 130 7.34 -10.01 -4.59
CA GLN A 130 7.73 -11.37 -5.00
C GLN A 130 7.65 -12.36 -3.85
N SER A 131 8.07 -11.95 -2.64
CA SER A 131 7.99 -12.78 -1.44
C SER A 131 6.53 -13.14 -1.10
N THR A 132 5.62 -12.15 -1.12
CA THR A 132 4.20 -12.38 -0.88
C THR A 132 3.58 -13.32 -1.91
N GLN A 133 3.87 -13.12 -3.20
CA GLN A 133 3.35 -13.99 -4.24
C GLN A 133 3.89 -15.43 -4.15
N CYS A 134 5.16 -15.61 -3.76
CA CYS A 134 5.75 -16.93 -3.58
C CYS A 134 5.12 -17.69 -2.40
N ILE A 135 4.82 -17.02 -1.28
CA ILE A 135 4.14 -17.62 -0.13
C ILE A 135 2.73 -18.09 -0.50
N CYS A 136 1.97 -17.28 -1.24
CA CYS A 136 0.64 -17.66 -1.72
C CYS A 136 0.72 -18.86 -2.67
N TYR A 137 1.62 -18.82 -3.65
CA TYR A 137 1.81 -19.93 -4.60
C TYR A 137 2.26 -21.24 -3.93
N TYR A 138 3.12 -21.17 -2.91
CA TYR A 138 3.53 -22.34 -2.11
C TYR A 138 2.41 -22.86 -1.20
N SER A 139 1.56 -21.98 -0.68
CA SER A 139 0.41 -22.36 0.14
C SER A 139 -0.68 -23.06 -0.69
N ASP A 140 -0.86 -22.62 -1.95
CA ASP A 140 -1.83 -23.22 -2.87
C ASP A 140 -1.38 -24.58 -3.44
N HIS A 141 -0.07 -24.85 -3.48
CA HIS A 141 0.49 -26.10 -4.04
C HIS A 141 0.80 -27.22 -3.03
N ILE A 142 0.56 -27.03 -1.73
CA ILE A 142 0.52 -28.14 -0.76
C ILE A 142 -0.93 -28.38 -0.31
N PRO A 143 -1.63 -29.41 -0.86
CA PRO A 143 -2.90 -29.84 -0.31
C PRO A 143 -2.61 -30.56 1.02
N GLY A 144 -2.67 -29.83 2.14
CA GLY A 144 -2.48 -30.44 3.45
C GLY A 144 -2.24 -29.50 4.64
N PHE A 145 -2.10 -28.19 4.44
CA PHE A 145 -1.86 -27.25 5.55
C PHE A 145 -3.04 -26.34 5.88
N SER A 146 -4.22 -26.63 5.37
CA SER A 146 -5.47 -25.99 5.78
C SER A 146 -6.08 -26.75 6.97
N ASP A 147 -5.46 -26.65 8.14
CA ASP A 147 -6.16 -26.68 9.44
C ASP A 147 -5.14 -26.68 10.59
N ARG A 148 -4.73 -25.48 11.00
CA ARG A 148 -4.51 -25.26 12.43
C ARG A 148 -5.21 -23.97 12.83
N LYS A 149 -6.54 -24.08 12.85
CA LYS A 149 -7.43 -23.22 13.61
C LYS A 149 -6.77 -22.85 14.93
N ARG A 150 -6.73 -21.54 15.15
CA ARG A 150 -6.68 -20.92 16.47
C ARG A 150 -7.63 -21.66 17.41
N PHE A 151 -7.08 -22.45 18.32
CA PHE A 151 -7.70 -22.70 19.61
C PHE A 151 -6.77 -22.11 20.65
N ALA A 152 -7.06 -20.85 21.01
CA ALA A 152 -6.61 -20.28 22.26
C ALA A 152 -7.04 -21.24 23.38
N GLY A 153 -6.08 -21.59 24.23
CA GLY A 153 -6.21 -22.61 25.26
C GLY A 153 -7.42 -22.41 26.17
N GLY A 154 -8.40 -23.28 26.01
CA GLY A 154 -9.35 -23.63 27.06
C GLY A 154 -8.68 -24.59 28.03
N ASN A 155 -8.44 -24.10 29.24
CA ASN A 155 -7.85 -24.79 30.37
C ASN A 155 -8.67 -26.06 30.73
N PHE A 156 -8.22 -27.25 30.30
CA PHE A 156 -8.73 -28.52 30.82
C PHE A 156 -8.12 -28.74 32.21
N LYS A 157 -8.90 -28.51 33.27
CA LYS A 157 -8.67 -29.17 34.55
C LYS A 157 -9.70 -30.27 34.73
N SER A 158 -9.26 -31.49 34.38
CA SER A 158 -9.81 -32.73 34.91
C SER A 158 -9.48 -32.79 36.41
N LEU A 159 -10.50 -32.92 37.25
CA LEU A 159 -10.35 -33.42 38.61
C LEU A 159 -11.43 -34.50 38.80
N HIS A 160 -11.00 -35.73 38.55
CA HIS A 160 -11.60 -36.95 39.05
C HIS A 160 -10.73 -37.41 40.22
N TYR A 161 -11.32 -37.60 41.40
CA TYR A 161 -10.85 -38.58 42.38
C TYR A 161 -12.01 -38.98 43.30
N ASP A 162 -12.00 -40.26 43.64
CA ASP A 162 -13.00 -41.12 44.30
C ASP A 162 -13.95 -40.52 45.34
#